data_AF-A0A941K961-F1
#
_entry.id   AF-A0A941K961-F1
#
_cell.length_a   1.000
_cell.length_b   1.000
_cell.length_c   1.000
_cell.angle_alpha   90.00
_cell.angle_beta   90.00
_cell.angle_gamma   90.00
#
_symmetry.space_group_name_H-M   'P 1'
#
loop_
_entity.id
_entity.type
_entity.pdbx_description
1 polymer ?
#
loop_
_entity_poly.entity_id
_entity_poly.type
_entity_poly.pdbx_seq_one_letter_code
_entity_poly.pdbx_strand_id
1 'polypeptide(L)'
;MDILTEQERRLIDEALERIPEEQRRVPPGVSGLDRDYVWDPTTQTLITRNEAFRGGLRSMKRGPVRSPADRLKDREIAQDIRDGLSISDISLLRHTARERILRVAREDGLEIAAPKPVAPPRRGKTASGNDEAITRKILALVDGERGLSEIARLAGCHKDAVRLRRDRLGLNIPAAKRRSAA
;
A
#
# COMPACT_ATOMS: atom_id res chain seq x y z
N MET A 1 6.19 38.25 -10.42
CA MET A 1 5.30 39.34 -10.86
C MET A 1 3.90 38.85 -10.60
N ASP A 2 3.30 39.26 -9.48
CA ASP A 2 1.89 38.96 -9.22
C ASP A 2 1.06 39.82 -10.17
N ILE A 3 0.40 39.17 -11.13
CA ILE A 3 -0.31 39.80 -12.25
C ILE A 3 -1.61 40.47 -11.79
N LEU A 4 -2.04 40.24 -10.54
CA LEU A 4 -3.30 40.72 -9.99
C LEU A 4 -3.06 41.78 -8.92
N THR A 5 -3.73 42.92 -9.09
CA THR A 5 -3.79 43.99 -8.09
C THR A 5 -4.59 43.56 -6.86
N GLU A 6 -4.35 44.20 -5.71
CA GLU A 6 -5.08 43.90 -4.47
C GLU A 6 -6.60 44.10 -4.60
N GLN A 7 -7.03 45.07 -5.42
CA GLN A 7 -8.43 45.33 -5.70
C GLN A 7 -9.06 44.18 -6.50
N GLU A 8 -8.37 43.67 -7.52
CA GLU A 8 -8.85 42.53 -8.30
C GLU A 8 -8.94 41.26 -7.44
N ARG A 9 -7.98 41.02 -6.54
CA ARG A 9 -8.06 39.89 -5.60
C ARG A 9 -9.28 39.97 -4.69
N ARG A 10 -9.57 41.14 -4.13
CA ARG A 10 -10.75 41.35 -3.28
C ARG A 10 -12.06 41.09 -4.02
N LEU A 11 -12.15 41.52 -5.28
CA LEU A 11 -13.34 41.27 -6.11
C LEU A 11 -13.53 39.78 -6.42
N ILE A 12 -12.44 39.06 -6.65
CA ILE A 12 -12.47 37.59 -6.85
C ILE A 12 -12.93 36.89 -5.56
N ASP A 13 -12.38 37.27 -4.40
CA ASP A 13 -12.71 36.66 -3.12
C ASP A 13 -14.20 36.90 -2.76
N GLU A 14 -14.70 38.12 -2.94
CA GLU A 14 -16.12 38.45 -2.72
C GLU A 14 -17.05 37.68 -3.66
N ALA A 15 -16.66 37.51 -4.93
CA ALA A 15 -17.42 36.71 -5.88
C ALA A 15 -17.43 35.21 -5.51
N LEU A 16 -16.32 34.69 -5.01
CA LEU A 16 -16.23 33.31 -4.53
C LEU A 16 -17.08 33.10 -3.27
N GLU A 17 -17.13 34.06 -2.35
CA GLU A 17 -17.94 33.98 -1.12
C GLU A 17 -19.43 33.74 -1.39
N ARG A 18 -19.97 34.31 -2.48
CA ARG A 18 -21.37 34.17 -2.90
C ARG A 18 -21.72 32.78 -3.45
N ILE A 19 -20.72 31.98 -3.83
CA ILE A 19 -20.91 30.64 -4.36
C ILE A 19 -20.75 29.64 -3.20
N PRO A 20 -21.65 28.65 -3.02
CA PRO A 20 -21.47 27.58 -2.05
C PRO A 20 -20.12 26.88 -2.27
N GLU A 21 -19.39 26.52 -1.21
CA GLU A 21 -18.02 25.97 -1.31
C GLU A 21 -17.94 24.72 -2.22
N GLU A 22 -19.02 23.95 -2.26
CA GLU A 22 -19.22 22.77 -3.09
C GLU A 22 -19.28 23.10 -4.60
N GLN A 23 -19.78 24.28 -4.94
CA GLN A 23 -19.99 24.78 -6.30
C GLN A 23 -18.88 25.73 -6.79
N ARG A 24 -17.99 26.20 -5.90
CA ARG A 24 -16.77 26.95 -6.27
C ARG A 24 -15.79 26.12 -7.12
N ARG A 25 -16.04 24.82 -7.25
CA ARG A 25 -15.11 23.88 -7.90
C ARG A 25 -15.42 23.75 -9.38
N VAL A 26 -14.45 24.15 -10.21
CA VAL A 26 -14.44 23.75 -11.61
C VAL A 26 -14.23 22.23 -11.68
N PRO A 27 -15.11 21.45 -12.34
CA PRO A 27 -14.92 20.02 -12.48
C PRO A 27 -13.64 19.71 -13.26
N PRO A 28 -12.88 18.66 -12.89
CA PRO A 28 -11.69 18.27 -13.63
C PRO A 28 -12.05 17.94 -15.08
N GLY A 29 -11.29 18.51 -16.03
CA GLY A 29 -11.53 18.35 -17.47
C GLY A 29 -12.48 19.38 -18.08
N VAL A 30 -13.00 20.33 -17.30
CA VAL A 30 -13.75 21.49 -17.81
C VAL A 30 -12.77 22.64 -17.95
N SER A 31 -12.49 23.02 -19.19
CA SER A 31 -11.84 24.29 -19.51
C SER A 31 -12.95 25.27 -19.89
N GLY A 32 -12.92 26.50 -19.36
CA GLY A 32 -13.82 27.59 -19.81
C GLY A 32 -13.48 28.13 -21.20
N LEU A 33 -12.70 27.38 -21.98
CA LEU A 33 -12.20 27.71 -23.31
C LEU A 33 -12.62 26.58 -24.27
N ASP A 34 -12.97 26.93 -25.51
CA ASP A 34 -13.45 26.01 -26.57
C ASP A 34 -12.42 24.97 -27.07
N ARG A 35 -11.33 24.69 -26.34
CA ARG A 35 -10.23 23.81 -26.80
C ARG A 35 -9.76 22.79 -25.77
N ASP A 36 -9.07 21.75 -26.27
CA ASP A 36 -8.53 20.53 -25.63
C ASP A 36 -7.47 20.75 -24.51
N TYR A 37 -7.63 21.79 -23.71
CA TYR A 37 -6.80 22.04 -22.55
C TYR A 37 -7.45 21.46 -21.30
N VAL A 38 -6.62 20.89 -20.44
CA VAL A 38 -7.03 20.31 -19.16
C VAL A 38 -6.23 21.03 -18.08
N TRP A 39 -6.91 21.43 -17.02
CA TRP A 39 -6.25 21.96 -15.83
C TRP A 39 -5.53 20.84 -15.07
N ASP A 40 -4.22 20.98 -14.88
CA ASP A 40 -3.44 20.10 -14.01
C ASP A 40 -3.40 20.65 -12.57
N PRO A 41 -4.03 19.97 -11.59
CA PRO A 41 -4.03 20.43 -10.20
C PRO A 41 -2.68 20.24 -9.49
N THR A 42 -1.76 19.45 -10.04
CA THR A 42 -0.46 19.15 -9.43
C THR A 42 0.55 20.25 -9.71
N THR A 43 0.65 20.66 -10.98
CA THR A 43 1.54 21.74 -11.40
C THR A 43 0.87 23.11 -11.38
N GLN A 44 -0.46 23.15 -11.16
CA GLN A 44 -1.29 24.37 -11.24
C GLN A 44 -1.17 25.08 -12.59
N THR A 45 -1.07 24.31 -13.67
CA THR A 45 -0.92 24.83 -15.05
C THR A 45 -1.96 24.24 -15.99
N LEU A 46 -2.25 24.96 -17.07
CA LEU A 46 -3.00 24.40 -18.20
C LEU A 46 -2.07 23.52 -19.04
N ILE A 47 -2.45 22.26 -19.23
CA ILE A 47 -1.74 21.31 -20.10
C ILE A 47 -2.66 20.85 -21.22
N THR A 48 -2.08 20.37 -22.32
CA THR A 48 -2.87 19.76 -23.38
C THR A 48 -3.39 18.39 -22.93
N ARG A 49 -4.55 17.97 -23.45
CA ARG A 49 -5.09 16.63 -23.20
C ARG A 49 -4.08 15.52 -23.55
N ASN A 50 -3.25 15.70 -24.58
CA ASN A 50 -2.21 14.74 -24.97
C ASN A 50 -1.07 14.63 -23.96
N GLU A 51 -0.65 15.74 -23.34
CA GLU A 51 0.35 15.74 -22.26
C GLU A 51 -0.19 15.01 -21.02
N ALA A 52 -1.48 15.21 -20.70
CA ALA A 52 -2.13 14.46 -19.65
C ALA A 52 -2.09 12.94 -19.93
N PHE A 53 -2.41 12.52 -21.17
CA PHE A 53 -2.36 11.10 -21.53
C PHE A 53 -0.95 10.48 -21.53
N ARG A 54 0.09 11.23 -21.92
CA ARG A 54 1.49 10.75 -21.91
C ARG A 54 2.08 10.64 -20.51
N GLY A 55 1.65 11.49 -19.56
CA GLY A 55 2.08 11.45 -18.16
C GLY A 55 1.51 10.28 -17.33
N GLY A 56 0.83 9.32 -17.96
CA GLY A 56 0.25 8.18 -17.23
C GLY A 56 -1.08 8.47 -16.54
N LEU A 57 -1.78 9.57 -16.87
CA LEU A 57 -3.15 9.85 -16.39
C LEU A 57 -4.23 8.94 -17.02
N ARG A 58 -3.92 7.66 -17.29
CA ARG A 58 -4.89 6.68 -17.84
C ARG A 58 -5.95 6.23 -16.82
N SER A 59 -5.83 6.64 -15.56
CA SER A 59 -6.95 6.61 -14.63
C SER A 59 -6.92 7.84 -13.75
N MET A 60 -7.64 8.90 -14.12
CA MET A 60 -8.14 9.88 -13.16
C MET A 60 -9.23 9.25 -12.27
N LYS A 61 -8.96 8.08 -11.66
CA LYS A 61 -9.53 7.84 -10.34
C LYS A 61 -8.69 8.72 -9.44
N ARG A 62 -9.22 9.90 -9.09
CA ARG A 62 -8.69 10.69 -7.98
C ARG A 62 -8.27 9.70 -6.88
N GLY A 63 -7.02 9.76 -6.43
CA GLY A 63 -6.75 9.32 -5.07
C GLY A 63 -7.78 10.05 -4.19
N PRO A 64 -8.52 9.35 -3.31
CA PRO A 64 -9.62 9.95 -2.55
C PRO A 64 -9.11 11.25 -1.91
N VAL A 65 -9.73 12.38 -2.25
CA VAL A 65 -9.39 13.67 -1.66
C VAL A 65 -9.60 13.51 -0.15
N ARG A 66 -8.52 13.66 0.62
CA ARG A 66 -8.53 13.40 2.07
C ARG A 66 -9.63 14.25 2.71
N SER A 67 -10.54 13.58 3.40
CA SER A 67 -11.61 14.24 4.13
C SER A 67 -11.02 15.12 5.27
N PRO A 68 -11.78 16.08 5.81
CA PRO A 68 -11.36 16.80 7.02
C PRO A 68 -11.00 15.85 8.17
N ALA A 69 -11.74 14.74 8.32
CA ALA A 69 -11.45 13.69 9.29
C ALA A 69 -10.11 12.99 9.04
N ASP A 70 -9.73 12.78 7.78
CA ASP A 70 -8.42 12.22 7.44
C ASP A 70 -7.27 13.14 7.81
N ARG A 71 -7.45 14.45 7.63
CA ARG A 71 -6.45 15.45 8.03
C ARG A 71 -6.28 15.50 9.54
N LEU A 72 -7.38 15.37 10.30
CA LEU A 72 -7.31 15.27 11.76
C LEU A 72 -6.53 14.03 12.20
N LYS A 73 -6.83 12.86 11.63
CA LYS A 73 -6.06 11.63 11.90
C LYS A 73 -4.59 11.77 11.53
N ASP A 74 -4.29 12.40 10.40
CA ASP A 74 -2.90 12.62 9.98
C ASP A 74 -2.16 13.54 10.99
N ARG A 75 -2.82 14.56 11.56
CA ARG A 75 -2.27 15.39 12.64
C ARG A 75 -2.03 14.63 13.94
N GLU A 76 -2.95 13.74 14.31
CA GLU A 76 -2.77 12.87 15.50
C GLU A 76 -1.57 11.93 15.32
N ILE A 77 -1.45 11.31 14.14
CA ILE A 77 -0.29 10.46 13.80
C ILE A 77 1.00 11.26 13.86
N ALA A 78 1.01 12.49 13.31
CA ALA A 78 2.19 13.35 13.37
C ALA A 78 2.57 13.70 14.81
N GLN A 79 1.59 13.91 15.69
CA GLN A 79 1.85 14.14 17.11
C GLN A 79 2.43 12.89 17.78
N ASP A 80 1.86 11.71 17.56
CA ASP A 80 2.38 10.46 18.14
C ASP A 80 3.83 10.19 17.68
N ILE A 81 4.20 10.56 16.45
CA ILE A 81 5.58 10.47 15.95
C ILE A 81 6.49 11.45 16.72
N ARG A 82 6.06 12.70 16.93
CA ARG A 82 6.82 13.70 17.71
C ARG A 82 6.98 13.27 19.17
N ASP A 83 5.99 12.58 19.71
CA ASP A 83 6.03 12.01 21.06
C ASP A 83 6.96 10.78 21.14
N GLY A 84 7.56 10.36 20.02
CA GLY A 84 8.58 9.31 19.97
C GLY A 84 8.03 7.89 19.93
N LEU A 85 6.76 7.70 19.60
CA LEU A 85 6.15 6.37 19.50
C LEU A 85 6.72 5.61 18.29
N SER A 86 6.85 4.29 18.44
CA SER A 86 7.23 3.44 17.31
C SER A 86 6.06 3.25 16.34
N ILE A 87 6.36 2.86 15.10
CA ILE A 87 5.33 2.53 14.09
C ILE A 87 4.34 1.50 14.62
N SER A 88 4.82 0.51 15.38
CA SER A 88 3.99 -0.55 15.96
C SER A 88 3.02 0.01 17.00
N ASP A 89 3.48 0.91 17.86
CA ASP A 89 2.65 1.54 18.89
C ASP A 89 1.58 2.43 18.27
N ILE A 90 1.94 3.24 17.27
CA ILE A 90 1.01 4.11 16.52
C ILE A 90 -0.03 3.27 15.78
N SER A 91 0.40 2.17 15.15
CA SER A 91 -0.50 1.28 14.42
C SER A 91 -1.55 0.63 15.35
N LEU A 92 -1.13 0.22 16.55
CA LEU A 92 -2.01 -0.34 17.57
C LEU A 92 -2.93 0.73 18.19
N LEU A 93 -2.38 1.89 18.56
CA LEU A 93 -3.11 2.97 19.21
C LEU A 93 -4.18 3.59 18.32
N ARG A 94 -3.85 3.83 17.05
CA ARG A 94 -4.72 4.55 16.10
C ARG A 94 -5.48 3.62 15.16
N HIS A 95 -5.24 2.30 15.24
CA HIS A 95 -5.76 1.30 14.31
C HIS A 95 -5.52 1.70 12.84
N THR A 96 -4.30 2.16 12.55
CA THR A 96 -3.92 2.66 11.22
C THR A 96 -2.88 1.77 10.57
N ALA A 97 -2.96 1.71 9.24
CA ALA A 97 -2.01 0.97 8.42
C ALA A 97 -0.64 1.65 8.43
N ARG A 98 0.42 0.83 8.39
CA ARG A 98 1.81 1.28 8.40
C ARG A 98 2.12 2.25 7.27
N GLU A 99 1.52 2.05 6.10
CA GLU A 99 1.70 2.89 4.91
C GLU A 99 1.24 4.33 5.17
N ARG A 100 0.16 4.51 5.94
CA ARG A 100 -0.36 5.84 6.29
C ARG A 100 0.60 6.58 7.22
N ILE A 101 1.15 5.88 8.22
CA ILE A 101 2.11 6.42 9.19
C ILE A 101 3.38 6.88 8.50
N LEU A 102 3.97 6.03 7.64
CA LEU A 102 5.16 6.36 6.87
C LEU A 102 4.95 7.55 5.92
N ARG A 103 3.77 7.64 5.33
CA ARG A 103 3.39 8.76 4.47
C ARG A 103 3.32 10.06 5.26
N VAL A 104 2.65 10.07 6.42
CA VAL A 104 2.59 11.27 7.29
C VAL A 104 3.98 11.71 7.73
N ALA A 105 4.83 10.76 8.16
CA ALA A 105 6.21 11.08 8.54
C ALA A 105 7.01 11.71 7.39
N ARG A 106 6.84 11.22 6.16
CA ARG A 106 7.50 11.79 4.98
C ARG A 106 6.98 13.19 4.64
N GLU A 107 5.66 13.39 4.70
CA GLU A 107 5.01 14.67 4.39
C GLU A 107 5.40 15.77 5.39
N ASP A 108 5.50 15.42 6.67
CA ASP A 108 5.83 16.36 7.75
C ASP A 108 7.33 16.41 8.09
N GLY A 109 8.18 15.64 7.39
CA GLY A 109 9.63 15.59 7.62
C GLY A 109 10.04 15.05 8.99
N LEU A 110 9.25 14.13 9.55
CA LEU A 110 9.45 13.60 10.90
C LEU A 110 10.30 12.32 10.88
N GLU A 111 11.25 12.24 11.81
CA GLU A 111 11.99 11.00 12.07
C GLU A 111 11.19 10.10 13.00
N ILE A 112 10.89 8.88 12.55
CA ILE A 112 10.18 7.90 13.37
C ILE A 112 11.21 7.17 14.22
N ALA A 113 10.94 7.07 15.52
CA ALA A 113 11.73 6.26 16.43
C ALA A 113 11.94 4.86 15.84
N ALA A 114 13.21 4.46 15.71
CA ALA A 114 13.55 3.13 15.25
C ALA A 114 12.81 2.11 16.14
N PRO A 115 12.26 1.03 15.56
CA PRO A 115 11.66 0.00 16.36
C PRO A 115 12.69 -0.42 17.41
N LYS A 116 12.34 -0.32 18.70
CA LYS A 116 13.10 -1.01 19.74
C LYS A 116 13.31 -2.43 19.21
N PRO A 117 14.54 -2.99 19.27
CA PRO A 117 14.77 -4.34 18.80
C PRO A 117 13.93 -5.28 19.66
N VAL A 118 12.71 -5.54 19.20
CA VAL A 118 11.90 -6.64 19.68
C VAL A 118 12.68 -7.83 19.18
N ALA A 119 13.33 -8.55 20.10
CA ALA A 119 13.93 -9.83 19.81
C ALA A 119 12.98 -10.58 18.88
N PRO A 120 13.45 -11.09 17.73
CA PRO A 120 12.58 -11.66 16.72
C PRO A 120 11.61 -12.60 17.41
N PRO A 121 10.30 -12.54 17.12
CA PRO A 121 9.36 -13.45 17.75
C PRO A 121 9.93 -14.83 17.53
N ARG A 122 10.32 -15.50 18.63
CA ARG A 122 10.82 -16.87 18.59
C ARG A 122 9.80 -17.64 17.76
N ARG A 123 10.19 -18.07 16.56
CA ARG A 123 9.38 -18.93 15.68
C ARG A 123 8.94 -20.12 16.53
N GLY A 124 7.71 -20.09 17.05
CA GLY A 124 7.35 -21.00 18.12
C GLY A 124 5.96 -20.79 18.69
N LYS A 125 4.94 -20.76 17.82
CA LYS A 125 3.52 -21.06 18.14
C LYS A 125 2.79 -21.01 16.79
N THR A 126 2.44 -22.13 16.17
CA THR A 126 1.47 -23.10 16.66
C THR A 126 1.84 -24.53 16.20
N ALA A 127 2.33 -25.37 17.11
CA ALA A 127 2.19 -26.81 16.95
C ALA A 127 0.73 -27.17 17.29
N SER A 128 -0.17 -26.94 16.33
CA SER A 128 -1.42 -27.70 16.29
C SER A 128 -1.02 -29.15 16.02
N GLY A 129 -1.55 -30.13 16.76
CA GLY A 129 -1.25 -31.55 16.57
C GLY A 129 -1.44 -32.07 15.13
N ASN A 130 -2.09 -31.28 14.28
CA ASN A 130 -2.18 -31.50 12.84
C ASN A 130 -0.80 -31.39 12.13
N ASP A 131 0.12 -30.56 12.61
CA ASP A 131 1.41 -30.30 11.95
C ASP A 131 2.37 -31.50 12.02
N GLU A 132 2.38 -32.21 13.15
CA GLU A 132 3.15 -33.45 13.31
C GLU A 132 2.54 -34.61 12.53
N ALA A 133 1.21 -34.69 12.46
CA ALA A 133 0.51 -35.70 11.67
C ALA A 133 0.80 -35.51 10.17
N ILE A 134 0.75 -34.27 9.68
CA ILE A 134 1.11 -33.93 8.30
C ILE A 134 2.58 -34.20 8.04
N THR A 135 3.47 -33.86 8.97
CA THR A 135 4.91 -34.14 8.83
C THR A 135 5.19 -35.64 8.72
N ARG A 136 4.53 -36.48 9.54
CA ARG A 136 4.62 -37.95 9.43
C ARG A 136 4.13 -38.48 8.09
N LYS A 137 3.00 -37.97 7.58
CA LYS A 137 2.48 -38.34 6.26
C LYS A 137 3.45 -37.96 5.13
N ILE A 138 4.03 -36.76 5.20
CA ILE A 138 5.01 -36.31 4.21
C ILE A 138 6.25 -37.21 4.25
N LEU A 139 6.80 -37.51 5.43
CA LEU A 139 7.98 -38.38 5.58
C LEU A 139 7.75 -39.78 5.03
N ALA A 140 6.57 -40.37 5.25
CA ALA A 140 6.21 -41.67 4.70
C ALA A 140 6.11 -41.70 3.16
N LEU A 141 5.98 -40.53 2.53
CA LEU A 141 5.81 -40.37 1.08
C LEU A 141 7.08 -39.89 0.37
N VAL A 142 8.17 -39.62 1.10
CA VAL A 142 9.46 -39.24 0.50
C VAL A 142 10.21 -40.51 0.09
N ASP A 143 10.18 -40.80 -1.21
CA ASP A 143 10.89 -41.93 -1.83
C ASP A 143 12.03 -41.47 -2.78
N GLY A 144 12.26 -40.17 -2.93
CA GLY A 144 13.27 -39.60 -3.83
C GLY A 144 12.82 -39.46 -5.30
N GLU A 145 11.68 -40.06 -5.66
CA GLU A 145 11.16 -40.08 -7.03
C GLU A 145 9.96 -39.13 -7.19
N ARG A 146 9.10 -39.03 -6.16
CA ARG A 146 7.87 -38.24 -6.21
C ARG A 146 8.14 -36.75 -6.10
N GLY A 147 7.47 -35.97 -6.95
CA GLY A 147 7.54 -34.52 -6.93
C GLY A 147 6.71 -33.88 -5.82
N LEU A 148 7.05 -32.63 -5.47
CA LEU A 148 6.36 -31.83 -4.43
C LEU A 148 4.84 -31.83 -4.54
N SER A 149 4.29 -31.68 -5.75
CA SER A 149 2.84 -31.62 -5.98
C SER A 149 2.15 -32.97 -5.71
N GLU A 150 2.83 -34.07 -6.00
CA GLU A 150 2.29 -35.42 -5.81
C GLU A 150 2.26 -35.79 -4.33
N ILE A 151 3.34 -35.48 -3.60
CA ILE A 151 3.42 -35.66 -2.15
C ILE A 151 2.36 -34.79 -1.45
N ALA A 152 2.17 -33.54 -1.88
CA ALA A 152 1.16 -32.64 -1.32
C ALA A 152 -0.27 -33.19 -1.45
N ARG A 153 -0.60 -33.71 -2.65
CA ARG A 153 -1.88 -34.35 -2.93
C ARG A 153 -2.14 -35.57 -2.05
N LEU A 154 -1.15 -36.45 -1.91
CA LEU A 154 -1.27 -37.67 -1.11
C LEU A 154 -1.29 -37.40 0.40
N ALA A 155 -0.53 -36.40 0.86
CA ALA A 155 -0.53 -35.98 2.25
C ALA A 155 -1.77 -35.14 2.64
N GLY A 156 -2.56 -34.68 1.67
CA GLY A 156 -3.73 -33.83 1.89
C GLY A 156 -3.37 -32.43 2.39
N CYS A 157 -2.25 -31.87 1.92
CA CYS A 157 -1.74 -30.59 2.37
C CYS A 157 -1.37 -29.67 1.20
N HIS A 158 -1.18 -28.37 1.47
CA HIS A 158 -0.75 -27.42 0.45
C HIS A 158 0.71 -27.68 0.04
N LYS A 159 1.06 -27.43 -1.24
CA LYS A 159 2.40 -27.63 -1.79
C LYS A 159 3.50 -26.91 -0.99
N ASP A 160 3.20 -25.72 -0.47
CA ASP A 160 4.14 -24.96 0.35
C ASP A 160 4.45 -25.62 1.69
N ALA A 161 3.51 -26.40 2.25
CA ALA A 161 3.76 -27.16 3.46
C ALA A 161 4.86 -28.19 3.21
N VAL A 162 4.79 -28.93 2.08
CA VAL A 162 5.82 -29.90 1.68
C VAL A 162 7.16 -29.21 1.42
N ARG A 163 7.15 -28.07 0.72
CA ARG A 163 8.38 -27.28 0.46
C ARG A 163 9.06 -26.85 1.75
N LEU A 164 8.29 -26.34 2.71
CA LEU A 164 8.81 -25.92 4.01
C LEU A 164 9.41 -27.10 4.80
N ARG A 165 8.78 -28.28 4.76
CA ARG A 165 9.31 -29.48 5.44
C ARG A 165 10.54 -30.03 4.73
N ARG A 166 10.58 -30.00 3.40
CA ARG A 166 11.77 -30.34 2.62
C ARG A 166 12.97 -29.48 3.03
N ASP A 167 12.79 -28.17 3.05
CA ASP A 167 13.86 -27.22 3.36
C ASP A 167 14.27 -27.32 4.85
N ARG A 168 13.32 -27.60 5.77
CA ARG A 168 13.58 -27.75 7.21
C ARG A 168 14.24 -29.06 7.59
N LEU A 169 13.87 -30.17 6.94
CA LEU A 169 14.30 -31.53 7.29
C LEU A 169 15.31 -32.12 6.28
N GLY A 170 15.70 -31.35 5.27
CA GLY A 170 16.66 -31.81 4.25
C GLY A 170 16.16 -32.99 3.41
N LEU A 171 14.86 -33.05 3.12
CA LEU A 171 14.25 -34.20 2.42
C LEU A 171 14.67 -34.22 0.95
N ASN A 172 15.02 -35.39 0.43
CA ASN A 172 15.31 -35.58 -0.99
C ASN A 172 14.00 -35.66 -1.79
N ILE A 173 13.46 -34.50 -2.17
CA ILE A 173 12.24 -34.40 -2.98
C ILE A 173 12.57 -33.62 -4.26
N PRO A 174 12.46 -34.23 -5.45
CA PRO A 174 12.73 -33.56 -6.72
C PRO A 174 11.78 -32.38 -6.94
N ALA A 175 12.34 -31.23 -7.32
CA ALA A 175 11.60 -29.97 -7.48
C ALA A 175 10.61 -30.00 -8.67
N ALA A 176 10.84 -30.87 -9.65
CA ALA A 176 9.95 -31.11 -10.79
C ALA A 176 10.32 -32.44 -11.46
N LYS A 177 9.31 -33.14 -11.99
CA LYS A 177 9.51 -34.26 -12.92
C LYS A 177 10.28 -33.72 -14.12
N ARG A 178 11.54 -34.15 -14.32
CA ARG A 178 12.19 -34.00 -15.62
C ARG A 178 11.26 -34.66 -16.62
N ARG A 179 10.68 -33.91 -17.55
CA ARG A 179 9.99 -34.51 -18.69
C ARG A 179 11.05 -35.36 -19.38
N SER A 180 10.91 -36.69 -19.32
CA SER A 180 11.68 -37.58 -20.17
C SER A 180 11.34 -37.17 -21.60
N ALA A 181 12.33 -36.63 -22.31
CA ALA A 181 12.25 -36.52 -23.76
C ALA A 181 12.20 -37.96 -24.29
N ALA A 182 11.04 -38.33 -24.82
CA ALA A 182 10.84 -39.47 -25.71
C ALA A 182 10.53 -38.90 -27.08
#